data_AF-A0A8H2VAP2-F1
#
_entry.id   AF-A0A8H2VAP2-F1
#
_cell.length_a   1.000
_cell.length_b   1.000
_cell.length_c   1.000
_cell.angle_alpha   90.00
_cell.angle_beta   90.00
_cell.angle_gamma   90.00
#
_symmetry.space_group_name_H-M   'P 1'
#
loop_
_entity.id
_entity.type
_entity.pdbx_description
1 polymer ?
#
loop_
_entity_poly.entity_id
_entity_poly.type
_entity_poly.pdbx_seq_one_letter_code
_entity_poly.pdbx_strand_id
1 'polypeptide(L)'
;MSIVTSTEYVNGWNKENNDIPHYLVDLTERHLSNFEVLNSLALLQNYENLFTFIECQVYENLITGSVQTLLVPPFDIWLIILTVATVSTASKDEVLRENDVYNASRIPLNKRAIKILHVYSDILTKFNVKKYNQYDLELLRCQIFIVVDTLLPQTNRNVFGRASGRTLRNQVYSPTFGELKNPYLSYRDCLQLIDNVLGNKLINTKFSQPGEMINTFIFTLSNSLQGNFDNNGQFLNVIESWLPIFSFLLDMILLRQNYFIKNEIGKSGSAITPTLFTQQLIESPISKFLRIINSVQFTERFIECIFIDCPDKNKRSNFVNEVNTDNVLKLSSTYVTRTFYPPEYVLQCSMRLRRQFTFLAFHLLSIVPSGHVMVSPKLNIQTLIRDISLELRSLIDISHFQAFLSPENLERDIVFIPLLAEGVFNGLIEDNSDIFDVYPSDFCDEDLSTSDNNRSDDSDNTFKANFVNNLDTINEALREYTLALELLLMSECSVSKKVRQEEYDIKLKCCICVLTVFDFFCLLHVSQLKVENLHTLEKFLESLKSLAENFDQFCIEYSLGPDPHDIIPNFVDKFSAMGKLIHNLRQDQS
;
A
#
# COMPACT_ATOMS: atom_id res chain seq x y z
N MET A 1 -2.73 1.36 22.72
CA MET A 1 -2.87 2.17 21.49
C MET A 1 -4.33 2.67 21.32
N SER A 2 -4.73 3.80 21.94
CA SER A 2 -6.14 4.26 21.88
C SER A 2 -6.37 5.72 21.44
N ILE A 3 -5.32 6.45 21.05
CA ILE A 3 -5.38 7.92 20.87
C ILE A 3 -5.87 8.32 19.45
N VAL A 4 -5.50 7.58 18.39
CA VAL A 4 -5.88 7.84 16.97
C VAL A 4 -7.40 7.92 16.72
N THR A 5 -8.18 7.45 17.69
CA THR A 5 -9.62 7.21 17.56
C THR A 5 -10.45 8.15 18.41
N SER A 6 -9.87 9.19 18.98
CA SER A 6 -10.62 10.11 19.84
C SER A 6 -11.82 10.73 19.11
N THR A 7 -12.91 10.96 19.84
CA THR A 7 -14.18 11.53 19.33
C THR A 7 -14.75 12.52 20.35
N GLU A 8 -13.91 13.23 21.08
CA GLU A 8 -14.36 14.07 22.20
C GLU A 8 -15.11 15.31 21.73
N TYR A 9 -14.67 15.90 20.62
CA TYR A 9 -15.22 17.13 20.04
C TYR A 9 -16.04 16.86 18.78
N VAL A 10 -16.33 15.59 18.52
CA VAL A 10 -17.10 15.14 17.38
C VAL A 10 -18.58 15.18 17.71
N ASN A 11 -19.38 15.80 16.85
CA ASN A 11 -20.83 15.97 17.05
C ASN A 11 -21.61 14.64 17.03
N GLY A 12 -21.08 13.61 16.35
CA GLY A 12 -21.70 12.29 16.26
C GLY A 12 -22.92 12.25 15.33
N TRP A 13 -23.70 11.17 15.40
CA TRP A 13 -25.01 11.10 14.69
C TRP A 13 -26.00 12.00 15.43
N ASN A 14 -26.33 13.14 14.83
CA ASN A 14 -27.43 13.95 15.31
C ASN A 14 -28.73 13.37 14.73
N LYS A 15 -29.57 12.74 15.57
CA LYS A 15 -30.80 12.04 15.14
C LYS A 15 -31.79 12.91 14.36
N GLU A 16 -31.67 14.23 14.49
CA GLU A 16 -32.53 15.22 13.84
C GLU A 16 -32.04 15.61 12.44
N ASN A 17 -30.78 15.31 12.07
CA ASN A 17 -30.20 15.75 10.80
C ASN A 17 -29.26 14.67 10.21
N ASN A 18 -29.84 13.75 9.43
CA ASN A 18 -29.11 12.65 8.78
C ASN A 18 -28.09 13.10 7.71
N ASP A 19 -28.06 14.39 7.36
CA ASP A 19 -27.18 14.96 6.34
C ASP A 19 -25.79 15.37 6.88
N ILE A 20 -25.56 15.27 8.19
CA ILE A 20 -24.30 15.67 8.82
C ILE A 20 -23.38 14.45 9.04
N PRO A 21 -22.10 14.50 8.59
CA PRO A 21 -21.15 13.40 8.81
C PRO A 21 -20.89 13.13 10.29
N HIS A 22 -20.80 11.86 10.69
CA HIS A 22 -20.56 11.47 12.09
C HIS A 22 -19.27 12.10 12.66
N TYR A 23 -18.23 12.28 11.85
CA TYR A 23 -16.93 12.82 12.26
C TYR A 23 -16.87 14.36 12.27
N LEU A 24 -17.99 15.07 12.07
CA LEU A 24 -18.00 16.53 12.04
C LEU A 24 -17.56 17.11 13.39
N VAL A 25 -16.67 18.09 13.32
CA VAL A 25 -16.25 18.93 14.45
C VAL A 25 -16.67 20.36 14.12
N ASP A 26 -17.43 20.99 15.03
CA ASP A 26 -17.87 22.38 14.88
C ASP A 26 -16.69 23.35 14.77
N LEU A 27 -16.87 24.54 14.20
CA LEU A 27 -15.80 25.54 14.08
C LEU A 27 -15.85 26.54 15.24
N THR A 28 -14.74 26.70 15.96
CA THR A 28 -14.54 27.88 16.83
C THR A 28 -14.25 29.13 15.98
N GLU A 29 -14.42 30.33 16.55
CA GLU A 29 -14.04 31.61 15.91
C GLU A 29 -12.59 31.64 15.42
N ARG A 30 -11.64 31.08 16.19
CA ARG A 30 -10.22 31.00 15.79
C ARG A 30 -10.04 30.21 14.48
N HIS A 31 -10.66 29.05 14.39
CA HIS A 31 -10.59 28.18 13.22
C HIS A 31 -11.31 28.80 12.03
N LEU A 32 -12.46 29.44 12.24
CA LEU A 32 -13.16 30.17 11.19
C LEU A 32 -12.31 31.31 10.62
N SER A 33 -11.66 32.10 11.48
CA SER A 33 -10.74 33.16 11.04
C SER A 33 -9.57 32.61 10.21
N ASN A 34 -8.96 31.50 10.64
CA ASN A 34 -7.91 30.84 9.86
C ASN A 34 -8.41 30.33 8.51
N PHE A 35 -9.62 29.75 8.47
CA PHE A 35 -10.24 29.27 7.23
C PHE A 35 -10.46 30.44 6.26
N GLU A 36 -10.97 31.58 6.74
CA GLU A 36 -11.20 32.78 5.92
C GLU A 36 -9.89 33.37 5.37
N VAL A 37 -8.81 33.36 6.15
CA VAL A 37 -7.48 33.80 5.69
C VAL A 37 -6.98 32.90 4.54
N LEU A 38 -7.02 31.58 4.73
CA LEU A 38 -6.56 30.64 3.70
C LEU A 38 -7.43 30.72 2.44
N ASN A 39 -8.75 30.82 2.61
CA ASN A 39 -9.71 31.00 1.53
C ASN A 39 -9.44 32.29 0.75
N SER A 40 -9.19 33.41 1.44
CA SER A 40 -8.87 34.69 0.80
C SER A 40 -7.61 34.60 -0.07
N LEU A 41 -6.55 33.93 0.42
CA LEU A 41 -5.33 33.70 -0.35
C LEU A 41 -5.57 32.81 -1.57
N ALA A 42 -6.40 31.78 -1.43
CA ALA A 42 -6.79 30.89 -2.53
C ALA A 42 -7.64 31.59 -3.60
N LEU A 43 -8.60 32.43 -3.21
CA LEU A 43 -9.44 33.22 -4.14
C LEU A 43 -8.62 34.21 -4.96
N LEU A 44 -7.56 34.77 -4.37
CA LEU A 44 -6.60 35.61 -5.06
C LEU A 44 -5.61 34.80 -5.92
N GLN A 45 -5.72 33.47 -5.94
CA GLN A 45 -4.81 32.52 -6.60
C GLN A 45 -3.35 32.71 -6.16
N ASN A 46 -3.13 33.21 -4.94
CA ASN A 46 -1.81 33.47 -4.39
C ASN A 46 -1.29 32.24 -3.63
N TYR A 47 -1.04 31.16 -4.38
CA TYR A 47 -0.65 29.86 -3.81
C TYR A 47 0.71 29.89 -3.12
N GLU A 48 1.62 30.77 -3.54
CA GLU A 48 2.93 30.97 -2.89
C GLU A 48 2.78 31.49 -1.46
N ASN A 49 1.98 32.54 -1.24
CA ASN A 49 1.72 33.04 0.11
C ASN A 49 0.86 32.07 0.92
N LEU A 50 -0.08 31.36 0.28
CA LEU A 50 -0.89 30.32 0.93
C LEU A 50 0.00 29.23 1.53
N PHE A 51 0.91 28.67 0.75
CA PHE A 51 1.81 27.61 1.21
C PHE A 51 2.83 28.13 2.21
N THR A 52 3.37 29.33 2.00
CA THR A 52 4.30 29.95 2.96
C THR A 52 3.62 30.17 4.31
N PHE A 53 2.36 30.63 4.33
CA PHE A 53 1.60 30.78 5.55
C PHE A 53 1.41 29.44 6.27
N ILE A 54 1.01 28.38 5.55
CA ILE A 54 0.85 27.04 6.13
C ILE A 54 2.18 26.52 6.68
N GLU A 55 3.25 26.62 5.91
CA GLU A 55 4.57 26.13 6.28
C GLU A 55 5.13 26.87 7.50
N CYS A 56 5.05 28.19 7.57
CA CYS A 56 5.48 28.95 8.74
C CYS A 56 4.74 28.47 9.99
N GLN A 57 3.41 28.33 9.92
CA GLN A 57 2.62 27.87 11.06
C GLN A 57 2.93 26.41 11.44
N VAL A 58 3.29 25.55 10.50
CA VAL A 58 3.61 24.15 10.80
C VAL A 58 5.03 23.97 11.35
N TYR A 59 6.01 24.69 10.80
CA TYR A 59 7.43 24.53 11.14
C TYR A 59 7.88 25.40 12.32
N GLU A 60 7.35 26.61 12.49
CA GLU A 60 7.69 27.49 13.62
C GLU A 60 7.24 26.89 14.96
N ASN A 61 6.13 26.15 14.94
CA ASN A 61 5.61 25.46 16.10
C ASN A 61 6.49 24.28 16.56
N LEU A 62 7.43 23.76 15.77
CA LEU A 62 8.26 22.60 16.15
C LEU A 62 9.27 22.89 17.29
N ILE A 63 9.44 24.15 17.70
CA ILE A 63 10.55 24.59 18.56
C ILE A 63 10.15 24.74 20.05
N THR A 64 8.86 24.82 20.37
CA THR A 64 8.40 25.11 21.74
C THR A 64 7.76 23.89 22.41
N GLY A 65 8.31 23.45 23.55
CA GLY A 65 7.93 22.23 24.29
C GLY A 65 6.57 22.25 25.03
N SER A 66 5.61 23.08 24.60
CA SER A 66 4.22 23.10 25.09
C SER A 66 3.27 22.39 24.10
N VAL A 67 2.05 22.04 24.53
CA VAL A 67 1.00 21.57 23.61
C VAL A 67 0.72 22.66 22.58
N GLN A 68 0.99 22.38 21.32
CA GLN A 68 0.97 23.34 20.23
C GLN A 68 -0.44 23.44 19.64
N THR A 69 -0.84 24.66 19.31
CA THR A 69 -2.00 24.87 18.46
C THR A 69 -1.62 24.63 17.00
N LEU A 70 -2.38 23.79 16.31
CA LEU A 70 -2.10 23.38 14.94
C LEU A 70 -2.95 24.21 13.97
N LEU A 71 -2.35 24.73 12.90
CA LEU A 71 -3.13 25.30 11.79
C LEU A 71 -3.85 24.15 11.08
N VAL A 72 -5.17 24.23 10.98
CA VAL A 72 -5.99 23.27 10.23
C VAL A 72 -6.45 23.93 8.92
N PRO A 73 -6.03 23.44 7.75
CA PRO A 73 -6.61 23.88 6.49
C PRO A 73 -8.04 23.32 6.32
N PRO A 74 -9.00 24.10 5.79
CA PRO A 74 -10.33 23.61 5.46
C PRO A 74 -10.30 22.66 4.25
N PHE A 75 -11.37 21.85 4.10
CA PHE A 75 -11.47 20.81 3.06
C PHE A 75 -11.28 21.33 1.62
N ASP A 76 -11.70 22.55 1.32
CA ASP A 76 -11.54 23.18 0.01
C ASP A 76 -10.08 23.53 -0.28
N ILE A 77 -9.36 24.03 0.73
CA ILE A 77 -7.92 24.27 0.64
C ILE A 77 -7.15 22.95 0.47
N TRP A 78 -7.60 21.86 1.10
CA TRP A 78 -7.03 20.53 0.84
C TRP A 78 -7.22 20.07 -0.62
N LEU A 79 -8.39 20.30 -1.20
CA LEU A 79 -8.64 20.03 -2.62
C LEU A 79 -7.74 20.87 -3.53
N ILE A 80 -7.47 22.13 -3.15
CA ILE A 80 -6.50 22.99 -3.84
C ILE A 80 -5.09 22.43 -3.70
N ILE A 81 -4.62 22.08 -2.50
CA ILE A 81 -3.29 21.51 -2.25
C ILE A 81 -3.09 20.24 -3.09
N LEU A 82 -4.06 19.32 -3.09
CA LEU A 82 -4.04 18.12 -3.92
C LEU A 82 -3.97 18.48 -5.41
N THR A 83 -4.75 19.46 -5.87
CA THR A 83 -4.75 19.88 -7.27
C THR A 83 -3.41 20.53 -7.66
N VAL A 84 -2.81 21.37 -6.82
CA VAL A 84 -1.46 21.92 -7.04
C VAL A 84 -0.41 20.82 -7.12
N ALA A 85 -0.51 19.77 -6.28
CA ALA A 85 0.42 18.65 -6.33
C ALA A 85 0.40 17.90 -7.67
N THR A 86 -0.73 17.92 -8.40
CA THR A 86 -0.85 17.33 -9.76
C THR A 86 -0.23 18.18 -10.87
N VAL A 87 0.21 19.41 -10.57
CA VAL A 87 0.83 20.29 -11.57
C VAL A 87 2.26 19.80 -11.82
N SER A 88 2.48 19.26 -13.01
CA SER A 88 3.78 18.75 -13.42
C SER A 88 4.80 19.87 -13.56
N THR A 89 5.92 19.75 -12.85
CA THR A 89 7.14 20.54 -13.05
C THR A 89 7.70 20.39 -14.45
N ALA A 90 7.47 19.25 -15.08
CA ALA A 90 8.03 18.90 -16.37
C ALA A 90 7.30 19.59 -17.54
N SER A 91 5.97 19.70 -17.47
CA SER A 91 5.15 20.24 -18.57
C SER A 91 4.56 21.63 -18.31
N LYS A 92 4.43 22.04 -17.05
CA LYS A 92 3.87 23.35 -16.66
C LYS A 92 4.86 24.23 -15.89
N ASP A 93 6.15 24.07 -16.20
CA ASP A 93 7.25 24.82 -15.57
C ASP A 93 7.05 26.34 -15.64
N GLU A 94 6.60 26.88 -16.78
CA GLU A 94 6.36 28.32 -16.95
C GLU A 94 5.29 28.84 -15.98
N VAL A 95 4.15 28.15 -15.91
CA VAL A 95 3.04 28.50 -14.99
C VAL A 95 3.49 28.44 -13.53
N LEU A 96 4.30 27.44 -13.17
CA LEU A 96 4.84 27.32 -11.82
C LEU A 96 5.81 28.47 -11.49
N ARG A 97 6.68 28.86 -12.43
CA ARG A 97 7.63 29.97 -12.24
C ARG A 97 6.93 31.32 -12.15
N GLU A 98 5.89 31.56 -12.95
CA GLU A 98 5.10 32.80 -12.88
C GLU A 98 4.42 33.00 -11.52
N ASN A 99 4.09 31.90 -10.85
CA ASN A 99 3.43 31.91 -9.54
C ASN A 99 4.41 31.82 -8.37
N ASP A 100 5.72 31.70 -8.62
CA ASP A 100 6.79 31.79 -7.61
C ASP A 100 7.29 33.24 -7.53
N VAL A 101 6.54 34.07 -6.80
CA VAL A 101 6.75 35.53 -6.70
C VAL A 101 8.12 35.90 -6.14
N TYR A 102 8.73 35.03 -5.33
CA TYR A 102 9.92 35.38 -4.57
C TYR A 102 11.19 34.69 -5.05
N ASN A 103 11.10 33.61 -5.85
CA ASN A 103 12.25 32.75 -6.18
C ASN A 103 13.01 32.30 -4.89
N ALA A 104 12.36 32.44 -3.73
CA ALA A 104 12.96 32.39 -2.41
C ALA A 104 12.73 31.02 -1.78
N SER A 105 11.58 30.41 -2.07
CA SER A 105 11.40 28.98 -1.88
C SER A 105 12.07 28.30 -3.09
N ARG A 106 13.32 27.86 -2.95
CA ARG A 106 14.03 27.11 -4.03
C ARG A 106 13.32 25.82 -4.48
N ILE A 107 12.11 25.54 -3.97
CA ILE A 107 11.32 24.34 -4.11
C ILE A 107 10.00 24.72 -4.81
N PRO A 108 9.70 24.13 -5.99
CA PRO A 108 8.46 24.37 -6.72
C PRO A 108 7.17 24.10 -5.91
N LEU A 109 6.09 24.83 -6.22
CA LEU A 109 4.80 24.75 -5.53
C LEU A 109 4.25 23.32 -5.40
N ASN A 110 4.33 22.49 -6.46
CA ASN A 110 3.86 21.11 -6.42
C ASN A 110 4.65 20.25 -5.40
N LYS A 111 5.97 20.44 -5.32
CA LYS A 111 6.82 19.74 -4.34
C LYS A 111 6.54 20.20 -2.91
N ARG A 112 6.26 21.50 -2.72
CA ARG A 112 5.80 22.05 -1.44
C ARG A 112 4.44 21.47 -1.02
N ALA A 113 3.49 21.39 -1.94
CA ALA A 113 2.19 20.75 -1.71
C ALA A 113 2.34 19.30 -1.24
N ILE A 114 3.19 18.51 -1.90
CA ILE A 114 3.49 17.12 -1.49
C ILE A 114 4.12 17.06 -0.10
N LYS A 115 5.06 17.96 0.20
CA LYS A 115 5.66 18.06 1.53
C LYS A 115 4.61 18.38 2.62
N ILE A 116 3.69 19.30 2.34
CA ILE A 116 2.57 19.63 3.23
C ILE A 116 1.69 18.39 3.45
N LEU A 117 1.31 17.68 2.38
CA LEU A 117 0.51 16.45 2.47
C LEU A 117 1.19 15.39 3.37
N HIS A 118 2.49 15.16 3.19
CA HIS A 118 3.24 14.22 4.03
C HIS A 118 3.30 14.64 5.50
N VAL A 119 3.57 15.92 5.78
CA VAL A 119 3.65 16.41 7.17
C VAL A 119 2.31 16.24 7.90
N TYR A 120 1.19 16.59 7.26
CA TYR A 120 -0.11 16.43 7.87
C TYR A 120 -0.57 14.96 7.95
N SER A 121 -0.21 14.12 6.99
CA SER A 121 -0.41 12.67 7.06
C SER A 121 0.30 12.06 8.28
N ASP A 122 1.54 12.45 8.53
CA ASP A 122 2.31 12.04 9.70
C ASP A 122 1.67 12.49 11.01
N ILE A 123 1.18 13.73 11.06
CA ILE A 123 0.47 14.29 12.23
C ILE A 123 -0.79 13.46 12.52
N LEU A 124 -1.59 13.15 11.50
CA LEU A 124 -2.82 12.36 11.64
C LEU A 124 -2.55 10.90 12.02
N THR A 125 -1.54 10.29 11.42
CA THR A 125 -1.18 8.89 11.68
C THR A 125 -0.65 8.71 13.11
N LYS A 126 0.20 9.63 13.58
CA LYS A 126 0.74 9.61 14.95
C LYS A 126 -0.28 10.06 15.99
N PHE A 127 -1.19 10.96 15.63
CA PHE A 127 -2.24 11.54 16.48
C PHE A 127 -1.75 11.88 17.89
N ASN A 128 -0.68 12.67 17.99
CA ASN A 128 0.01 12.90 19.25
C ASN A 128 -0.62 14.06 20.05
N VAL A 129 -1.55 13.75 20.94
CA VAL A 129 -2.21 14.71 21.84
C VAL A 129 -1.28 15.35 22.88
N LYS A 130 -0.08 14.79 23.10
CA LYS A 130 0.94 15.46 23.93
C LYS A 130 1.62 16.59 23.18
N LYS A 131 1.66 16.52 21.85
CA LYS A 131 2.30 17.51 20.98
C LYS A 131 1.31 18.56 20.49
N TYR A 132 0.12 18.14 20.07
CA TYR A 132 -0.90 19.02 19.48
C TYR A 132 -2.19 19.01 20.30
N ASN A 133 -2.92 20.12 20.26
CA ASN A 133 -4.27 20.18 20.83
C ASN A 133 -5.17 19.12 20.16
N GLN A 134 -5.86 18.33 20.99
CA GLN A 134 -6.75 17.27 20.54
C GLN A 134 -7.88 17.78 19.65
N TYR A 135 -8.45 18.95 19.97
CA TYR A 135 -9.49 19.55 19.14
C TYR A 135 -8.98 19.80 17.71
N ASP A 136 -7.78 20.39 17.58
CA ASP A 136 -7.19 20.69 16.27
C ASP A 136 -6.90 19.40 15.48
N LEU A 137 -6.47 18.34 16.16
CA LEU A 137 -6.26 17.01 15.54
C LEU A 137 -7.57 16.39 15.06
N GLU A 138 -8.63 16.45 15.86
CA GLU A 138 -9.96 15.94 15.48
C GLU A 138 -10.55 16.76 14.32
N LEU A 139 -10.40 18.10 14.35
CA LEU A 139 -10.84 18.98 13.27
C LEU A 139 -10.06 18.73 11.97
N LEU A 140 -8.73 18.58 12.05
CA LEU A 140 -7.90 18.23 10.88
C LEU A 140 -8.35 16.91 10.25
N ARG A 141 -8.55 15.89 11.10
CA ARG A 141 -9.05 14.59 10.64
C ARG A 141 -10.42 14.74 9.98
N CYS A 142 -11.30 15.56 10.54
CA CYS A 142 -12.60 15.90 9.95
C CYS A 142 -12.44 16.53 8.56
N GLN A 143 -11.59 17.56 8.40
CA GLN A 143 -11.39 18.22 7.09
C GLN A 143 -10.88 17.23 6.03
N ILE A 144 -9.91 16.38 6.38
CA ILE A 144 -9.40 15.35 5.47
C ILE A 144 -10.47 14.29 5.15
N PHE A 145 -11.28 13.88 6.12
CA PHE A 145 -12.34 12.90 5.89
C PHE A 145 -13.42 13.43 4.95
N ILE A 146 -13.76 14.73 5.01
CA ILE A 146 -14.62 15.38 4.02
C ILE A 146 -14.02 15.21 2.62
N VAL A 147 -12.72 15.52 2.46
CA VAL A 147 -12.03 15.37 1.17
C VAL A 147 -12.07 13.92 0.69
N VAL A 148 -11.71 12.95 1.52
CA VAL A 148 -11.75 11.52 1.17
C VAL A 148 -13.14 11.13 0.70
N ASP A 149 -14.19 11.43 1.48
CA ASP A 149 -15.57 11.04 1.16
C ASP A 149 -16.08 11.70 -0.14
N THR A 150 -15.52 12.85 -0.54
CA THR A 150 -15.83 13.51 -1.84
C THR A 150 -15.13 12.88 -3.03
N LEU A 151 -13.97 12.24 -2.82
CA LEU A 151 -13.21 11.55 -3.87
C LEU A 151 -13.71 10.11 -4.08
N LEU A 152 -14.49 9.57 -3.15
CA LEU A 152 -15.01 8.20 -3.22
C LEU A 152 -16.34 8.13 -3.98
N PRO A 153 -16.57 7.03 -4.73
CA PRO A 153 -17.86 6.82 -5.39
C PRO A 153 -18.98 6.62 -4.37
N GLN A 154 -20.13 7.23 -4.62
CA GLN A 154 -21.32 7.09 -3.77
C GLN A 154 -22.23 5.97 -4.26
N THR A 155 -22.87 5.30 -3.31
CA THR A 155 -23.75 4.16 -3.56
C THR A 155 -25.12 4.65 -3.99
N ASN A 156 -25.31 4.90 -5.29
CA ASN A 156 -26.68 5.01 -5.80
C ASN A 156 -27.30 3.61 -5.83
N ARG A 157 -28.25 3.37 -4.92
CA ARG A 157 -29.01 2.11 -4.75
C ARG A 157 -29.71 1.64 -6.05
N ASN A 158 -29.80 2.48 -7.08
CA ASN A 158 -30.55 2.25 -8.31
C ASN A 158 -29.70 2.03 -9.59
N VAL A 159 -28.36 1.93 -9.51
CA VAL A 159 -27.49 1.82 -10.72
C VAL A 159 -27.41 0.38 -11.28
N PHE A 160 -28.07 -0.60 -10.68
CA PHE A 160 -28.27 -1.92 -11.31
C PHE A 160 -29.25 -1.89 -12.50
N GLY A 161 -29.77 -0.70 -12.87
CA GLY A 161 -30.58 -0.49 -14.06
C GLY A 161 -29.79 -0.59 -15.36
N ARG A 162 -29.89 -1.76 -16.01
CA ARG A 162 -29.69 -2.04 -17.45
C ARG A 162 -28.97 -0.94 -18.26
N ALA A 163 -27.63 -0.93 -18.23
CA ALA A 163 -26.85 -0.25 -19.26
C ALA A 163 -26.69 -1.17 -20.47
N SER A 164 -27.30 -0.76 -21.57
CA SER A 164 -27.28 -1.43 -22.87
C SER A 164 -25.91 -1.27 -23.55
N GLY A 165 -25.33 -2.39 -23.99
CA GLY A 165 -24.64 -2.42 -25.29
C GLY A 165 -23.16 -2.03 -25.35
N ARG A 166 -22.29 -2.56 -24.48
CA ARG A 166 -20.88 -2.86 -24.85
C ARG A 166 -20.49 -4.19 -24.20
N THR A 167 -19.66 -4.97 -24.90
CA THR A 167 -19.27 -6.36 -24.59
C THR A 167 -18.97 -6.60 -23.11
N LEU A 168 -19.28 -7.81 -22.60
CA LEU A 168 -19.14 -8.23 -21.19
C LEU A 168 -17.79 -7.87 -20.51
N ARG A 169 -16.72 -7.66 -21.28
CA ARG A 169 -15.40 -7.22 -20.78
C ARG A 169 -15.28 -5.72 -20.48
N ASN A 170 -16.17 -4.86 -20.99
CA ASN A 170 -16.07 -3.39 -20.91
C ASN A 170 -17.33 -2.74 -20.29
N GLN A 171 -18.05 -3.44 -19.40
CA GLN A 171 -19.16 -2.84 -18.65
C GLN A 171 -18.62 -1.85 -17.61
N VAL A 172 -18.28 -0.65 -18.06
CA VAL A 172 -17.98 0.48 -17.18
C VAL A 172 -19.33 1.05 -16.69
N TYR A 173 -19.91 0.46 -15.66
CA TYR A 173 -20.80 1.23 -14.79
C TYR A 173 -20.10 2.52 -14.35
N SER A 174 -20.82 3.62 -14.45
CA SER A 174 -20.33 4.92 -14.01
C SER A 174 -20.76 5.08 -12.56
N PRO A 175 -19.86 4.92 -11.57
CA PRO A 175 -20.22 5.25 -10.21
C PRO A 175 -20.60 6.74 -10.15
N THR A 176 -21.69 7.06 -9.48
CA THR A 176 -22.05 8.44 -9.19
C THR A 176 -21.21 8.92 -8.03
N PHE A 177 -20.52 10.03 -8.20
CA PHE A 177 -19.79 10.67 -7.13
C PHE A 177 -20.71 11.65 -6.38
N GLY A 178 -20.41 11.89 -5.11
CA GLY A 178 -21.16 12.84 -4.31
C GLY A 178 -20.90 14.27 -4.79
N GLU A 179 -21.94 15.11 -4.77
CA GLU A 179 -21.73 16.55 -4.86
C GLU A 179 -20.96 17.00 -3.61
N LEU A 180 -19.96 17.87 -3.81
CA LEU A 180 -19.24 18.50 -2.70
C LEU A 180 -20.24 19.36 -1.91
N LYS A 181 -20.61 18.91 -0.72
CA LYS A 181 -21.47 19.66 0.20
C LYS A 181 -20.64 20.17 1.36
N ASN A 182 -20.57 21.50 1.50
CA ASN A 182 -19.97 22.14 2.65
C ASN A 182 -20.85 21.89 3.89
N PRO A 183 -20.35 21.17 4.92
CA PRO A 183 -21.15 20.88 6.11
C PRO A 183 -21.26 22.07 7.07
N TYR A 184 -20.53 23.16 6.84
CA TYR A 184 -20.47 24.32 7.71
C TYR A 184 -21.31 25.47 7.18
N LEU A 185 -22.39 25.83 7.88
CA LEU A 185 -23.22 26.99 7.52
C LEU A 185 -22.51 28.33 7.74
N SER A 186 -21.56 28.37 8.69
CA SER A 186 -20.80 29.57 9.04
C SER A 186 -19.62 29.86 8.11
N TYR A 187 -19.23 28.91 7.27
CA TYR A 187 -18.08 29.03 6.38
C TYR A 187 -18.54 28.94 4.92
N ARG A 188 -18.05 29.85 4.06
CA ARG A 188 -18.30 29.79 2.61
C ARG A 188 -17.07 29.25 1.91
N ASP A 189 -17.19 28.13 1.23
CA ASP A 189 -16.05 27.50 0.56
C ASP A 189 -15.63 28.24 -0.72
N CYS A 190 -14.33 28.25 -1.00
CA CYS A 190 -13.76 28.98 -2.14
C CYS A 190 -14.02 28.30 -3.51
N LEU A 191 -14.37 27.01 -3.50
CA LEU A 191 -14.53 26.20 -4.71
C LEU A 191 -15.80 26.55 -5.50
N GLN A 192 -16.71 27.34 -4.93
CA GLN A 192 -17.82 27.94 -5.68
C GLN A 192 -17.35 28.98 -6.71
N LEU A 193 -16.17 29.58 -6.48
CA LEU A 193 -15.59 30.64 -7.31
C LEU A 193 -14.35 30.18 -8.09
N ILE A 194 -13.73 29.07 -7.67
CA ILE A 194 -12.53 28.51 -8.29
C ILE A 194 -12.91 27.18 -8.95
N ASP A 195 -12.80 27.11 -10.27
CA ASP A 195 -13.04 25.89 -11.06
C ASP A 195 -11.73 25.19 -11.50
N ASN A 196 -10.63 25.94 -11.54
CA ASN A 196 -9.30 25.48 -11.94
C ASN A 196 -8.21 26.08 -11.04
N VAL A 197 -7.12 25.34 -10.85
CA VAL A 197 -5.93 25.73 -10.08
C VAL A 197 -4.72 25.56 -10.99
N LEU A 198 -4.01 26.65 -11.31
CA LEU A 198 -2.83 26.64 -12.19
C LEU A 198 -3.10 25.94 -13.54
N GLY A 199 -4.29 26.16 -14.09
CA GLY A 199 -4.77 25.55 -15.33
C GLY A 199 -5.04 24.04 -15.25
N ASN A 200 -5.08 23.44 -14.06
CA ASN A 200 -5.61 22.09 -13.83
C ASN A 200 -7.04 22.19 -13.30
N LYS A 201 -7.94 21.33 -13.80
CA LYS A 201 -9.25 21.13 -13.15
C LYS A 201 -9.04 20.58 -11.75
N LEU A 202 -9.93 20.97 -10.84
CA LEU A 202 -9.93 20.44 -9.48
C LEU A 202 -9.97 18.90 -9.47
N ILE A 203 -9.19 18.29 -8.58
CA ILE A 203 -9.03 16.84 -8.52
C ILE A 203 -10.34 16.09 -8.27
N ASN A 204 -11.23 16.62 -7.42
CA ASN A 204 -12.54 16.03 -7.17
C ASN A 204 -13.42 16.09 -8.42
N THR A 205 -13.40 17.20 -9.16
CA THR A 205 -14.13 17.31 -10.44
C THR A 205 -13.61 16.31 -11.47
N LYS A 206 -12.28 16.12 -11.55
CA LYS A 206 -11.70 15.13 -12.46
C LYS A 206 -12.04 13.70 -12.05
N PHE A 207 -11.80 13.32 -10.80
CA PHE A 207 -12.06 11.96 -10.32
C PHE A 207 -13.55 11.62 -10.28
N SER A 208 -14.42 12.63 -10.20
CA SER A 208 -15.87 12.41 -10.29
C SER A 208 -16.35 11.93 -11.67
N GLN A 209 -15.52 12.08 -12.71
CA GLN A 209 -15.85 11.60 -14.04
C GLN A 209 -15.71 10.06 -14.10
N PRO A 210 -16.61 9.36 -14.82
CA PRO A 210 -16.61 7.91 -14.87
C PRO A 210 -15.27 7.34 -15.34
N GLY A 211 -14.65 6.50 -14.51
CA GLY A 211 -13.40 5.80 -14.84
C GLY A 211 -12.13 6.64 -14.67
N GLU A 212 -12.20 7.96 -14.49
CA GLU A 212 -11.00 8.81 -14.44
C GLU A 212 -10.08 8.48 -13.26
N MET A 213 -10.63 8.17 -12.08
CA MET A 213 -9.82 7.80 -10.91
C MET A 213 -9.02 6.51 -11.16
N ILE A 214 -9.69 5.45 -11.63
CA ILE A 214 -9.03 4.17 -11.90
C ILE A 214 -8.07 4.27 -13.09
N ASN A 215 -8.43 5.02 -14.14
CA ASN A 215 -7.53 5.26 -15.27
C ASN A 215 -6.27 6.02 -14.84
N THR A 216 -6.40 7.03 -13.96
CA THR A 216 -5.26 7.77 -13.43
C THR A 216 -4.37 6.89 -12.54
N PHE A 217 -4.97 5.99 -11.77
CA PHE A 217 -4.24 5.00 -10.96
C PHE A 217 -3.47 4.00 -11.84
N ILE A 218 -4.14 3.42 -12.84
CA ILE A 218 -3.53 2.51 -13.82
C ILE A 218 -2.40 3.22 -14.59
N PHE A 219 -2.64 4.46 -15.05
CA PHE A 219 -1.63 5.28 -15.70
C PHE A 219 -0.39 5.47 -14.81
N THR A 220 -0.59 5.73 -13.52
CA THR A 220 0.49 5.90 -12.54
C THR A 220 1.31 4.62 -12.41
N LEU A 221 0.66 3.46 -12.28
CA LEU A 221 1.33 2.17 -12.14
C LEU A 221 2.04 1.71 -13.42
N SER A 222 1.43 1.93 -14.58
CA SER A 222 2.00 1.62 -15.89
C SER A 222 3.28 2.42 -16.15
N ASN A 223 3.22 3.73 -15.95
CA ASN A 223 4.33 4.62 -16.27
C ASN A 223 5.39 4.71 -15.15
N SER A 224 5.12 4.20 -13.95
CA SER A 224 6.13 4.15 -12.88
C SER A 224 7.24 3.15 -13.20
N LEU A 225 6.96 2.08 -13.96
CA LEU A 225 7.95 1.05 -14.32
C LEU A 225 8.70 1.35 -15.62
N GLN A 226 8.28 2.34 -16.40
CA GLN A 226 8.92 2.68 -17.68
C GLN A 226 10.32 3.30 -17.55
N GLY A 227 10.82 3.54 -16.34
CA GLY A 227 12.20 3.97 -16.11
C GLY A 227 12.54 5.41 -16.52
N ASN A 228 13.69 5.88 -16.05
CA ASN A 228 14.19 7.24 -16.27
C ASN A 228 14.90 7.36 -17.63
N PHE A 229 14.15 7.28 -18.73
CA PHE A 229 14.69 7.55 -20.06
C PHE A 229 14.73 9.06 -20.34
N ASP A 230 15.78 9.52 -21.02
CA ASP A 230 15.91 10.91 -21.45
C ASP A 230 14.65 11.35 -22.23
N ASN A 231 14.03 12.43 -21.79
CA ASN A 231 12.78 13.02 -22.30
C ASN A 231 11.44 12.36 -21.88
N ASN A 232 11.41 11.49 -20.88
CA ASN A 232 10.13 10.94 -20.40
C ASN A 232 9.40 11.87 -19.40
N GLY A 233 8.66 12.86 -19.94
CA GLY A 233 7.80 13.72 -19.14
C GLY A 233 6.68 12.99 -18.38
N GLN A 234 6.28 11.80 -18.85
CA GLN A 234 5.26 10.97 -18.20
C GLN A 234 5.81 10.34 -16.91
N PHE A 235 7.02 9.77 -16.99
CA PHE A 235 7.73 9.20 -15.83
C PHE A 235 7.91 10.24 -14.71
N LEU A 236 8.39 11.44 -15.05
CA LEU A 236 8.59 12.51 -14.06
C LEU A 236 7.28 12.95 -13.41
N ASN A 237 6.20 13.06 -14.18
CA ASN A 237 4.88 13.38 -13.64
C ASN A 237 4.37 12.29 -12.68
N VAL A 238 4.66 11.03 -12.98
CA VAL A 238 4.27 9.91 -12.11
C VAL A 238 5.09 9.87 -10.83
N ILE A 239 6.41 9.94 -10.93
CA ILE A 239 7.32 9.83 -9.78
C ILE A 239 7.26 11.05 -8.88
N GLU A 240 7.21 12.26 -9.45
CA GLU A 240 7.23 13.49 -8.65
C GLU A 240 5.84 13.92 -8.16
N SER A 241 4.74 13.47 -8.79
CA SER A 241 3.38 13.91 -8.42
C SER A 241 2.45 12.76 -8.06
N TRP A 242 2.13 11.87 -9.01
CA TRP A 242 1.02 10.92 -8.80
C TRP A 242 1.31 9.81 -7.78
N LEU A 243 2.52 9.26 -7.74
CA LEU A 243 2.89 8.24 -6.75
C LEU A 243 2.75 8.77 -5.30
N PRO A 244 3.32 9.95 -4.94
CA PRO A 244 3.09 10.56 -3.63
C PRO A 244 1.61 10.85 -3.34
N ILE A 245 0.85 11.36 -4.31
CA ILE A 245 -0.57 11.67 -4.13
C ILE A 245 -1.38 10.41 -3.84
N PHE A 246 -1.18 9.33 -4.61
CA PHE A 246 -1.89 8.08 -4.36
C PHE A 246 -1.49 7.43 -3.04
N SER A 247 -0.20 7.46 -2.68
CA SER A 247 0.24 7.00 -1.35
C SER A 247 -0.50 7.75 -0.23
N PHE A 248 -0.55 9.08 -0.31
CA PHE A 248 -1.30 9.90 0.63
C PHE A 248 -2.79 9.53 0.68
N LEU A 249 -3.45 9.41 -0.48
CA LEU A 249 -4.88 9.09 -0.54
C LEU A 249 -5.18 7.70 0.05
N LEU A 250 -4.38 6.68 -0.24
CA LEU A 250 -4.57 5.33 0.31
C LEU A 250 -4.42 5.31 1.84
N ASP A 251 -3.44 6.04 2.39
CA ASP A 251 -3.25 6.15 3.83
C ASP A 251 -4.42 6.89 4.50
N MET A 252 -4.94 7.97 3.88
CA MET A 252 -6.11 8.69 4.39
C MET A 252 -7.40 7.86 4.30
N ILE A 253 -7.57 7.05 3.24
CA ILE A 253 -8.67 6.10 3.11
C ILE A 253 -8.61 5.05 4.22
N LEU A 254 -7.42 4.52 4.52
CA LEU A 254 -7.22 3.57 5.62
C LEU A 254 -7.53 4.21 6.97
N LEU A 255 -7.09 5.44 7.21
CA LEU A 255 -7.41 6.18 8.43
C LEU A 255 -8.93 6.38 8.59
N ARG A 256 -9.61 6.77 7.51
CA ARG A 256 -11.08 6.93 7.47
C ARG A 256 -11.80 5.60 7.69
N GLN A 257 -11.29 4.49 7.14
CA GLN A 257 -11.81 3.14 7.37
C GLN A 257 -11.73 2.78 8.85
N ASN A 258 -10.55 2.91 9.46
CA ASN A 258 -10.34 2.55 10.85
C ASN A 258 -11.26 3.37 11.78
N TYR A 259 -11.48 4.64 11.45
CA TYR A 259 -12.47 5.47 12.14
C TYR A 259 -13.90 4.96 11.96
N PHE A 260 -14.32 4.65 10.72
CA PHE A 260 -15.66 4.14 10.39
C PHE A 260 -16.00 2.89 11.20
N ILE A 261 -15.11 1.89 11.20
CA ILE A 261 -15.31 0.63 11.91
C ILE A 261 -15.50 0.86 13.41
N LYS A 262 -14.61 1.65 14.01
CA LYS A 262 -14.60 1.83 15.46
C LYS A 262 -15.70 2.73 15.98
N ASN A 263 -16.01 3.81 15.26
CA ASN A 263 -16.83 4.89 15.78
C ASN A 263 -18.22 4.99 15.14
N GLU A 264 -18.39 4.59 13.88
CA GLU A 264 -19.69 4.66 13.20
C GLU A 264 -20.44 3.33 13.29
N ILE A 265 -19.76 2.21 13.07
CA ILE A 265 -20.36 0.89 13.26
C ILE A 265 -20.32 0.50 14.75
N GLY A 266 -19.15 0.52 15.37
CA GLY A 266 -18.91 -0.05 16.70
C GLY A 266 -19.63 0.61 17.89
N LYS A 267 -20.20 1.82 17.74
CA LYS A 267 -20.91 2.54 18.82
C LYS A 267 -22.43 2.39 18.81
N SER A 268 -23.00 1.59 17.90
CA SER A 268 -24.42 1.22 18.02
C SER A 268 -24.55 0.33 19.26
N GLY A 269 -25.06 0.86 20.38
CA GLY A 269 -25.06 0.24 21.71
C GLY A 269 -25.84 -1.09 21.87
N SER A 270 -26.09 -1.80 20.79
CA SER A 270 -26.62 -3.16 20.71
C SER A 270 -25.63 -4.04 19.95
N ALA A 271 -25.39 -5.27 20.40
CA ALA A 271 -24.59 -6.24 19.65
C ALA A 271 -25.09 -6.35 18.20
N ILE A 272 -24.34 -5.76 17.26
CA ILE A 272 -24.68 -5.78 15.84
C ILE A 272 -24.53 -7.22 15.36
N THR A 273 -25.55 -7.75 14.67
CA THR A 273 -25.43 -9.09 14.08
C THR A 273 -24.32 -9.10 13.02
N PRO A 274 -23.55 -10.18 12.87
CA PRO A 274 -22.52 -10.29 11.84
C PRO A 274 -23.00 -9.97 10.42
N THR A 275 -24.26 -10.28 10.12
CA THR A 275 -24.94 -9.94 8.86
C THR A 275 -25.13 -8.43 8.66
N LEU A 276 -25.64 -7.73 9.68
CA LEU A 276 -25.84 -6.29 9.64
C LEU A 276 -24.50 -5.55 9.58
N PHE A 277 -23.48 -6.05 10.30
CA PHE A 277 -22.11 -5.54 10.24
C PHE A 277 -21.57 -5.63 8.81
N THR A 278 -21.68 -6.79 8.17
CA THR A 278 -21.24 -6.99 6.77
C THR A 278 -22.01 -6.08 5.80
N GLN A 279 -23.31 -5.84 6.03
CA GLN A 279 -24.09 -4.90 5.22
C GLN A 279 -23.60 -3.46 5.38
N GLN A 280 -23.25 -3.04 6.60
CA GLN A 280 -22.69 -1.70 6.85
C GLN A 280 -21.27 -1.54 6.28
N LEU A 281 -20.47 -2.62 6.24
CA LEU A 281 -19.14 -2.62 5.61
C LEU A 281 -19.18 -2.28 4.12
N ILE A 282 -20.29 -2.52 3.42
CA ILE A 282 -20.44 -2.15 2.00
C ILE A 282 -20.29 -0.64 1.80
N GLU A 283 -20.73 0.15 2.78
CA GLU A 283 -20.62 1.61 2.78
C GLU A 283 -19.29 2.12 3.36
N SER A 284 -18.39 1.22 3.75
CA SER A 284 -17.10 1.60 4.31
C SER A 284 -16.20 2.27 3.26
N PRO A 285 -15.31 3.18 3.68
CA PRO A 285 -14.39 3.90 2.79
C PRO A 285 -13.60 3.01 1.83
N ILE A 286 -13.01 1.92 2.33
CA ILE A 286 -12.26 0.99 1.46
C ILE A 286 -13.20 0.28 0.49
N SER A 287 -14.36 -0.18 0.93
CA SER A 287 -15.34 -0.82 0.05
C SER A 287 -15.77 0.12 -1.09
N LYS A 288 -16.09 1.38 -0.76
CA LYS A 288 -16.37 2.43 -1.76
C LYS A 288 -15.20 2.65 -2.70
N PHE A 289 -13.98 2.78 -2.17
CA PHE A 289 -12.79 2.98 -2.98
C PHE A 289 -12.57 1.82 -3.96
N LEU A 290 -12.61 0.57 -3.51
CA LEU A 290 -12.40 -0.59 -4.37
C LEU A 290 -13.44 -0.67 -5.49
N ARG A 291 -14.66 -0.18 -5.27
CA ARG A 291 -15.71 -0.13 -6.31
C ARG A 291 -15.41 0.79 -7.49
N ILE A 292 -14.31 1.56 -7.48
CA ILE A 292 -13.80 2.19 -8.71
C ILE A 292 -13.39 1.14 -9.76
N ILE A 293 -12.96 -0.05 -9.31
CA ILE A 293 -12.77 -1.24 -10.14
C ILE A 293 -14.14 -1.87 -10.31
N ASN A 294 -14.87 -1.23 -11.18
CA ASN A 294 -16.26 -1.51 -11.38
C ASN A 294 -16.42 -2.65 -12.40
N SER A 295 -16.35 -3.89 -11.89
CA SER A 295 -16.37 -5.12 -12.67
C SER A 295 -17.15 -6.22 -11.94
N VAL A 296 -17.89 -7.04 -12.71
CA VAL A 296 -18.51 -8.28 -12.21
C VAL A 296 -17.44 -9.32 -11.84
N GLN A 297 -16.33 -9.32 -12.58
CA GLN A 297 -15.12 -10.08 -12.30
C GLN A 297 -14.14 -9.17 -11.55
N PHE A 298 -14.49 -8.82 -10.31
CA PHE A 298 -13.70 -7.88 -9.52
C PHE A 298 -12.25 -8.36 -9.36
N THR A 299 -12.05 -9.60 -8.87
CA THR A 299 -10.71 -10.13 -8.55
C THR A 299 -9.78 -10.11 -9.75
N GLU A 300 -10.23 -10.59 -10.91
CA GLU A 300 -9.44 -10.59 -12.15
C GLU A 300 -9.01 -9.17 -12.53
N ARG A 301 -9.94 -8.21 -12.54
CA ARG A 301 -9.64 -6.81 -12.88
C ARG A 301 -8.75 -6.12 -11.84
N PHE A 302 -8.95 -6.41 -10.56
CA PHE A 302 -8.13 -5.88 -9.47
C PHE A 302 -6.68 -6.30 -9.65
N ILE A 303 -6.46 -7.58 -9.96
CA ILE A 303 -5.14 -8.15 -10.19
C ILE A 303 -4.50 -7.59 -11.46
N GLU A 304 -5.25 -7.49 -12.56
CA GLU A 304 -4.77 -6.83 -13.79
C GLU A 304 -4.31 -5.38 -13.52
N CYS A 305 -5.04 -4.62 -12.69
CA CYS A 305 -4.63 -3.27 -12.30
C CYS A 305 -3.33 -3.28 -11.47
N ILE A 306 -3.21 -4.20 -10.51
CA ILE A 306 -2.07 -4.30 -9.60
C ILE A 306 -0.79 -4.78 -10.27
N PHE A 307 -0.87 -5.57 -11.34
CA PHE A 307 0.30 -6.09 -12.05
C PHE A 307 0.42 -5.57 -13.48
N ILE A 308 -0.25 -4.45 -13.80
CA ILE A 308 -0.11 -3.82 -15.11
C ILE A 308 1.37 -3.49 -15.42
N ASP A 309 1.80 -3.85 -16.62
CA ASP A 309 3.16 -3.67 -17.16
C ASP A 309 4.28 -4.30 -16.32
N CYS A 310 3.94 -5.22 -15.42
CA CYS A 310 4.91 -6.15 -14.86
C CYS A 310 5.17 -7.25 -15.91
N PRO A 311 6.43 -7.51 -16.30
CA PRO A 311 6.75 -8.53 -17.30
C PRO A 311 6.37 -9.93 -16.80
N ASP A 312 5.44 -10.57 -17.52
CA ASP A 312 4.88 -11.89 -17.20
C ASP A 312 5.11 -12.83 -18.40
N LYS A 313 5.48 -14.10 -18.12
CA LYS A 313 5.61 -15.17 -19.12
C LYS A 313 4.34 -15.36 -19.97
N ASN A 314 3.16 -15.07 -19.41
CA ASN A 314 1.84 -15.45 -19.96
C ASN A 314 1.01 -14.27 -20.52
N LYS A 315 1.38 -13.02 -20.24
CA LYS A 315 0.59 -11.84 -20.65
C LYS A 315 1.26 -11.04 -21.76
N ARG A 316 0.49 -10.75 -22.81
CA ARG A 316 0.74 -9.62 -23.71
C ARG A 316 -0.23 -8.50 -23.32
N SER A 317 0.12 -7.66 -22.36
CA SER A 317 -0.76 -6.53 -22.00
C SER A 317 -0.60 -5.37 -22.97
N ASN A 318 -1.60 -5.16 -23.82
CA ASN A 318 -1.90 -3.87 -24.43
C ASN A 318 -3.19 -3.36 -23.80
N PHE A 319 -3.09 -2.68 -22.66
CA PHE A 319 -4.20 -1.90 -22.11
C PHE A 319 -3.69 -0.64 -21.45
N VAL A 320 -3.47 0.40 -22.24
CA VAL A 320 -3.59 1.78 -21.76
C VAL A 320 -4.30 2.57 -22.87
N ASN A 321 -5.53 3.00 -22.63
CA ASN A 321 -6.01 4.20 -23.29
C ASN A 321 -5.35 5.37 -22.58
N GLU A 322 -4.58 6.16 -23.32
CA GLU A 322 -3.93 7.37 -22.80
C GLU A 322 -4.96 8.25 -22.08
N VAL A 323 -4.70 8.56 -20.81
CA VAL A 323 -5.44 9.60 -20.09
C VAL A 323 -5.01 10.93 -20.67
N ASN A 324 -5.84 11.51 -21.56
CA ASN A 324 -5.75 12.85 -22.13
C ASN A 324 -4.31 13.28 -22.49
N THR A 325 -3.83 12.83 -23.64
CA THR A 325 -2.53 13.16 -24.25
C THR A 325 -2.41 14.58 -24.79
N ASP A 326 -3.47 15.39 -24.71
CA ASP A 326 -3.45 16.75 -25.23
C ASP A 326 -2.63 17.68 -24.31
N ASN A 327 -1.40 17.96 -24.73
CA ASN A 327 -0.46 18.98 -24.22
C ASN A 327 0.07 18.85 -22.78
N VAL A 328 -0.49 17.98 -21.92
CA VAL A 328 -0.06 17.86 -20.51
C VAL A 328 1.23 17.04 -20.31
N LEU A 329 1.63 16.25 -21.30
CA LEU A 329 2.74 15.27 -21.15
C LEU A 329 4.00 15.65 -21.94
N LYS A 330 3.98 16.75 -22.71
CA LYS A 330 5.18 17.27 -23.39
C LYS A 330 6.03 18.04 -22.40
N LEU A 331 7.34 17.78 -22.41
CA LEU A 331 8.28 18.56 -21.64
C LEU A 331 8.24 20.02 -22.10
N SER A 332 8.22 20.93 -21.12
CA SER A 332 8.39 22.35 -21.38
C SER A 332 9.76 22.57 -22.02
N SER A 333 9.83 23.49 -22.99
CA SER A 333 11.09 23.87 -23.64
C SER A 333 12.14 24.43 -22.66
N THR A 334 11.67 24.88 -21.48
CA THR A 334 12.46 25.48 -20.42
C THR A 334 12.80 24.51 -19.28
N TYR A 335 12.29 23.27 -19.34
CA TYR A 335 12.52 22.27 -18.30
C TYR A 335 13.93 21.67 -18.42
N VAL A 336 14.60 21.55 -17.29
CA VAL A 336 15.90 20.89 -17.18
C VAL A 336 15.78 19.82 -16.09
N THR A 337 15.99 18.55 -16.45
CA THR A 337 16.02 17.45 -15.49
C THR A 337 17.22 17.64 -14.55
N ARG A 338 16.96 17.82 -13.25
CA ARG A 338 17.99 18.03 -12.22
C ARG A 338 18.15 16.84 -11.27
N THR A 339 17.20 15.91 -11.29
CA THR A 339 17.13 14.77 -10.37
C THR A 339 17.27 13.48 -11.16
N PHE A 340 18.20 12.63 -10.73
CA PHE A 340 18.29 11.25 -11.22
C PHE A 340 17.61 10.33 -10.20
N TYR A 341 16.70 9.47 -10.69
CA TYR A 341 16.04 8.46 -9.88
C TYR A 341 16.62 7.08 -10.23
N PRO A 342 17.30 6.39 -9.28
CA PRO A 342 17.81 5.04 -9.50
C PRO A 342 16.68 4.05 -9.85
N PRO A 343 16.90 3.09 -10.78
CA PRO A 343 15.89 2.09 -11.13
C PRO A 343 15.34 1.31 -9.94
N GLU A 344 16.18 0.97 -8.97
CA GLU A 344 15.81 0.22 -7.78
C GLU A 344 14.85 1.03 -6.89
N TYR A 345 15.13 2.33 -6.73
CA TYR A 345 14.26 3.25 -5.98
C TYR A 345 12.89 3.39 -6.64
N VAL A 346 12.87 3.53 -7.97
CA VAL A 346 11.65 3.62 -8.77
C VAL A 346 10.80 2.35 -8.61
N LEU A 347 11.45 1.19 -8.74
CA LEU A 347 10.82 -0.11 -8.58
C LEU A 347 10.22 -0.28 -7.18
N GLN A 348 10.98 0.06 -6.14
CA GLN A 348 10.49 0.02 -4.75
C GLN A 348 9.28 0.93 -4.54
N CYS A 349 9.31 2.17 -5.04
CA CYS A 349 8.18 3.10 -4.92
C CYS A 349 6.93 2.59 -5.64
N SER A 350 7.10 2.04 -6.85
CA SER A 350 6.02 1.45 -7.65
C SER A 350 5.40 0.24 -6.94
N MET A 351 6.24 -0.70 -6.49
CA MET A 351 5.79 -1.91 -5.79
C MET A 351 5.20 -1.62 -4.42
N ARG A 352 5.66 -0.58 -3.72
CA ARG A 352 5.01 -0.08 -2.53
C ARG A 352 3.56 0.32 -2.80
N LEU A 353 3.31 1.12 -3.83
CA LEU A 353 1.94 1.56 -4.11
C LEU A 353 1.03 0.35 -4.44
N ARG A 354 1.56 -0.61 -5.21
CA ARG A 354 0.88 -1.87 -5.53
C ARG A 354 0.55 -2.66 -4.26
N ARG A 355 1.52 -2.86 -3.35
CA ARG A 355 1.30 -3.46 -2.02
C ARG A 355 0.26 -2.72 -1.19
N GLN A 356 0.35 -1.39 -1.11
CA GLN A 356 -0.60 -0.59 -0.34
C GLN A 356 -2.02 -0.77 -0.83
N PHE A 357 -2.22 -0.88 -2.15
CA PHE A 357 -3.52 -1.13 -2.74
C PHE A 357 -4.02 -2.56 -2.49
N THR A 358 -3.14 -3.55 -2.63
CA THR A 358 -3.41 -4.95 -2.24
C THR A 358 -3.83 -5.06 -0.78
N PHE A 359 -3.10 -4.38 0.11
CA PHE A 359 -3.38 -4.33 1.55
C PHE A 359 -4.82 -3.87 1.83
N LEU A 360 -5.36 -2.87 1.11
CA LEU A 360 -6.73 -2.42 1.36
C LEU A 360 -7.75 -3.54 1.14
N ALA A 361 -7.59 -4.37 0.10
CA ALA A 361 -8.49 -5.49 -0.15
C ALA A 361 -8.41 -6.56 0.95
N PHE A 362 -7.20 -6.90 1.40
CA PHE A 362 -6.99 -7.85 2.49
C PHE A 362 -7.47 -7.31 3.84
N HIS A 363 -7.21 -6.04 4.15
CA HIS A 363 -7.67 -5.37 5.36
C HIS A 363 -9.20 -5.32 5.42
N LEU A 364 -9.87 -5.09 4.29
CA LEU A 364 -11.33 -5.17 4.23
C LEU A 364 -11.82 -6.59 4.56
N LEU A 365 -11.20 -7.61 3.96
CA LEU A 365 -11.56 -9.01 4.15
C LEU A 365 -11.27 -9.52 5.56
N SER A 366 -10.18 -9.09 6.20
CA SER A 366 -9.82 -9.49 7.56
C SER A 366 -10.80 -8.96 8.61
N ILE A 367 -11.59 -7.93 8.28
CA ILE A 367 -12.63 -7.36 9.15
C ILE A 367 -13.97 -8.10 8.98
N VAL A 368 -14.17 -8.86 7.90
CA VAL A 368 -15.43 -9.59 7.65
C VAL A 368 -15.57 -10.74 8.66
N PRO A 369 -16.70 -10.86 9.37
CA PRO A 369 -16.90 -11.94 10.32
C PRO A 369 -16.88 -13.32 9.64
N SER A 370 -16.33 -14.33 10.33
CA SER A 370 -16.24 -15.70 9.83
C SER A 370 -17.59 -16.25 9.36
N GLY A 371 -17.61 -16.92 8.21
CA GLY A 371 -18.83 -17.46 7.60
C GLY A 371 -19.67 -16.44 6.81
N HIS A 372 -19.28 -15.17 6.77
CA HIS A 372 -19.91 -14.13 5.97
C HIS A 372 -19.04 -13.75 4.76
N VAL A 373 -19.69 -13.21 3.72
CA VAL A 373 -19.02 -12.83 2.47
C VAL A 373 -19.44 -11.41 2.10
N MET A 374 -18.48 -10.61 1.63
CA MET A 374 -18.74 -9.29 1.09
C MET A 374 -19.54 -9.37 -0.21
N VAL A 375 -20.65 -8.66 -0.27
CA VAL A 375 -21.52 -8.62 -1.45
C VAL A 375 -20.98 -7.65 -2.50
N SER A 376 -20.38 -6.53 -2.07
CA SER A 376 -19.85 -5.49 -2.94
C SER A 376 -18.71 -4.74 -2.23
N PRO A 377 -17.50 -4.69 -2.79
CA PRO A 377 -17.03 -5.48 -3.93
C PRO A 377 -17.09 -7.00 -3.61
N LYS A 378 -17.39 -7.83 -4.61
CA LYS A 378 -17.45 -9.29 -4.42
C LYS A 378 -16.02 -9.84 -4.32
N LEU A 379 -15.59 -10.08 -3.10
CA LEU A 379 -14.24 -10.49 -2.75
C LEU A 379 -14.25 -11.80 -1.96
N ASN A 380 -13.28 -12.67 -2.24
CA ASN A 380 -13.01 -13.88 -1.48
C ASN A 380 -11.51 -13.98 -1.21
N ILE A 381 -11.14 -14.21 0.04
CA ILE A 381 -9.72 -14.22 0.47
C ILE A 381 -8.93 -15.34 -0.19
N GLN A 382 -9.49 -16.55 -0.30
CA GLN A 382 -8.81 -17.70 -0.90
C GLN A 382 -8.60 -17.48 -2.41
N THR A 383 -9.61 -16.96 -3.11
CA THR A 383 -9.49 -16.62 -4.53
C THR A 383 -8.47 -15.50 -4.74
N LEU A 384 -8.47 -14.48 -3.90
CA LEU A 384 -7.53 -13.36 -3.98
C LEU A 384 -6.08 -13.82 -3.73
N ILE A 385 -5.83 -14.64 -2.70
CA ILE A 385 -4.51 -15.23 -2.43
C ILE A 385 -4.06 -16.05 -3.64
N ARG A 386 -4.89 -17.01 -4.07
CA ARG A 386 -4.55 -17.91 -5.18
C ARG A 386 -4.20 -17.13 -6.44
N ASP A 387 -5.04 -16.18 -6.83
CA ASP A 387 -4.88 -15.47 -8.10
C ASP A 387 -3.72 -14.46 -8.05
N ILE A 388 -3.45 -13.79 -6.92
CA ILE A 388 -2.25 -12.97 -6.75
C ILE A 388 -0.98 -13.84 -6.72
N SER A 389 -1.01 -14.98 -6.02
CA SER A 389 0.13 -15.91 -5.99
C SER A 389 0.42 -16.49 -7.38
N LEU A 390 -0.59 -16.74 -8.22
CA LEU A 390 -0.39 -17.12 -9.62
C LEU A 390 0.38 -16.06 -10.41
N GLU A 391 0.02 -14.79 -10.26
CA GLU A 391 0.68 -13.68 -10.96
C GLU A 391 2.10 -13.42 -10.46
N LEU A 392 2.32 -13.47 -9.15
CA LEU A 392 3.65 -13.31 -8.57
C LEU A 392 4.60 -14.42 -9.05
N ARG A 393 4.11 -15.66 -9.18
CA ARG A 393 4.88 -16.77 -9.75
C ARG A 393 5.26 -16.52 -11.21
N SER A 394 4.35 -15.96 -12.00
CA SER A 394 4.52 -15.76 -13.44
C SER A 394 5.44 -14.59 -13.83
N LEU A 395 5.77 -13.71 -12.88
CA LEU A 395 6.73 -12.61 -13.08
C LEU A 395 8.09 -13.14 -13.57
N ILE A 396 8.62 -12.53 -14.64
CA ILE A 396 9.91 -12.92 -15.22
C ILE A 396 11.06 -12.34 -14.39
N ASP A 397 10.96 -11.09 -13.94
CA ASP A 397 12.02 -10.39 -13.24
C ASP A 397 11.93 -10.62 -11.72
N ILE A 398 12.99 -11.21 -11.15
CA ILE A 398 13.13 -11.49 -9.72
C ILE A 398 13.12 -10.18 -8.92
N SER A 399 13.64 -9.09 -9.47
CA SER A 399 13.67 -7.78 -8.81
C SER A 399 12.24 -7.29 -8.56
N HIS A 400 11.33 -7.48 -9.53
CA HIS A 400 9.91 -7.11 -9.36
C HIS A 400 9.24 -7.95 -8.29
N PHE A 401 9.51 -9.26 -8.29
CA PHE A 401 9.02 -10.20 -7.30
C PHE A 401 9.48 -9.85 -5.88
N GLN A 402 10.78 -9.66 -5.70
CA GLN A 402 11.40 -9.27 -4.43
C GLN A 402 10.87 -7.91 -3.97
N ALA A 403 10.86 -6.91 -4.85
CA ALA A 403 10.41 -5.57 -4.51
C ALA A 403 8.94 -5.56 -4.10
N PHE A 404 8.09 -6.45 -4.63
CA PHE A 404 6.70 -6.61 -4.16
C PHE A 404 6.63 -7.26 -2.78
N LEU A 405 7.40 -8.31 -2.50
CA LEU A 405 7.35 -9.02 -1.21
C LEU A 405 8.08 -8.30 -0.07
N SER A 406 8.98 -7.35 -0.37
CA SER A 406 9.72 -6.58 0.63
C SER A 406 8.80 -5.63 1.41
N PRO A 407 8.47 -5.90 2.68
CA PRO A 407 7.55 -5.07 3.46
C PRO A 407 8.25 -3.78 3.91
N GLU A 408 7.55 -2.64 3.85
CA GLU A 408 8.06 -1.39 4.45
C GLU A 408 7.58 -1.22 5.89
N ASN A 409 6.39 -1.74 6.19
CA ASN A 409 5.79 -1.71 7.51
C ASN A 409 5.30 -3.11 7.84
N LEU A 410 6.12 -3.85 8.59
CA LEU A 410 5.81 -5.23 8.98
C LEU A 410 4.48 -5.33 9.75
N GLU A 411 4.12 -4.36 10.59
CA GLU A 411 2.85 -4.39 11.33
C GLU A 411 1.63 -4.26 10.42
N ARG A 412 1.74 -3.46 9.34
CA ARG A 412 0.68 -3.31 8.34
C ARG A 412 0.62 -4.56 7.45
N ASP A 413 1.76 -5.03 6.98
CA ASP A 413 1.85 -6.01 5.91
C ASP A 413 1.65 -7.46 6.41
N ILE A 414 1.71 -7.69 7.74
CA ILE A 414 1.52 -9.02 8.37
C ILE A 414 0.17 -9.67 8.02
N VAL A 415 -0.84 -8.87 7.71
CA VAL A 415 -2.20 -9.33 7.41
C VAL A 415 -2.25 -10.16 6.12
N PHE A 416 -1.31 -9.99 5.19
CA PHE A 416 -1.41 -10.63 3.87
C PHE A 416 -0.09 -11.09 3.25
N ILE A 417 1.05 -10.42 3.50
CA ILE A 417 2.32 -10.80 2.87
C ILE A 417 2.73 -12.24 3.24
N PRO A 418 2.63 -12.68 4.52
CA PRO A 418 2.93 -14.08 4.87
C PRO A 418 2.06 -15.10 4.11
N LEU A 419 0.76 -14.82 3.98
CA LEU A 419 -0.19 -15.67 3.25
C LEU A 419 0.14 -15.75 1.76
N LEU A 420 0.53 -14.63 1.15
CA LEU A 420 0.96 -14.61 -0.25
C LEU A 420 2.27 -15.35 -0.45
N ALA A 421 3.25 -15.14 0.43
CA ALA A 421 4.56 -15.80 0.36
C ALA A 421 4.43 -17.33 0.49
N GLU A 422 3.62 -17.82 1.43
CA GLU A 422 3.30 -19.25 1.56
C GLU A 422 2.59 -19.78 0.30
N GLY A 423 1.55 -19.08 -0.17
CA GLY A 423 0.80 -19.49 -1.36
C GLY A 423 1.64 -19.51 -2.64
N VAL A 424 2.58 -18.58 -2.78
CA VAL A 424 3.56 -18.55 -3.88
C VAL A 424 4.55 -19.71 -3.74
N PHE A 425 5.12 -19.92 -2.55
CA PHE A 425 6.10 -20.99 -2.29
C PHE A 425 5.52 -22.36 -2.62
N ASN A 426 4.34 -22.68 -2.07
CA ASN A 426 3.66 -23.94 -2.33
C ASN A 426 3.34 -24.10 -3.83
N GLY A 427 2.87 -23.03 -4.46
CA GLY A 427 2.59 -23.05 -5.89
C GLY A 427 3.84 -23.26 -6.77
N LEU A 428 5.00 -22.72 -6.39
CA LEU A 428 6.26 -22.94 -7.12
C LEU A 428 6.74 -24.39 -6.99
N ILE A 429 6.57 -25.01 -5.83
CA ILE A 429 6.92 -26.42 -5.61
C ILE A 429 5.97 -27.33 -6.41
N GLU A 430 4.66 -27.08 -6.31
CA GLU A 430 3.64 -27.87 -7.03
C GLU A 430 3.85 -27.79 -8.56
N ASP A 431 4.09 -26.59 -9.11
CA ASP A 431 4.24 -26.39 -10.55
C ASP A 431 5.56 -26.95 -11.10
N ASN A 432 6.59 -27.10 -10.26
CA ASN A 432 7.96 -27.49 -10.67
C ASN A 432 8.46 -28.70 -9.88
N SER A 433 7.60 -29.67 -9.63
CA SER A 433 7.93 -30.90 -8.88
C SER A 433 9.13 -31.68 -9.45
N ASP A 434 9.45 -31.50 -10.72
CA ASP A 434 10.63 -32.04 -11.40
C ASP A 434 11.95 -31.38 -10.97
N ILE A 435 11.90 -30.16 -10.45
CA ILE A 435 13.04 -29.43 -9.88
C ILE A 435 13.26 -29.79 -8.41
N PHE A 436 12.18 -30.13 -7.71
CA PHE A 436 12.17 -30.47 -6.30
C PHE A 436 12.01 -32.00 -6.14
N ASP A 437 13.04 -32.76 -6.50
CA ASP A 437 13.10 -34.21 -6.29
C ASP A 437 13.06 -34.53 -4.78
N VAL A 438 11.85 -34.68 -4.21
CA VAL A 438 11.67 -35.12 -2.82
C VAL A 438 11.77 -36.64 -2.79
N TYR A 439 12.93 -37.19 -2.42
CA TYR A 439 13.00 -38.54 -1.87
C TYR A 439 12.61 -38.49 -0.38
N PRO A 440 11.46 -39.04 0.04
CA PRO A 440 11.00 -38.93 1.43
C PRO A 440 11.79 -39.79 2.44
N SER A 441 12.91 -40.40 2.05
CA SER A 441 13.57 -41.42 2.88
C SER A 441 14.42 -40.87 4.03
N ASP A 442 14.84 -39.60 3.98
CA ASP A 442 15.86 -39.09 4.91
C ASP A 442 15.28 -38.20 6.03
N PHE A 443 13.97 -37.94 6.02
CA PHE A 443 13.30 -37.07 7.01
C PHE A 443 12.48 -37.82 8.07
N CYS A 444 12.48 -39.16 8.05
CA CYS A 444 11.64 -39.97 8.95
C CYS A 444 12.33 -40.54 10.19
N ASP A 445 13.64 -40.35 10.37
CA ASP A 445 14.32 -40.80 11.58
C ASP A 445 14.59 -39.61 12.51
N GLU A 446 13.55 -39.19 13.25
CA GLU A 446 13.61 -38.86 14.68
C GLU A 446 12.23 -38.35 15.17
N ASP A 447 11.57 -39.21 15.98
CA ASP A 447 10.53 -38.91 16.96
C ASP A 447 9.24 -38.19 16.51
N LEU A 448 8.33 -38.93 15.85
CA LEU A 448 6.90 -38.61 15.77
C LEU A 448 6.04 -39.81 16.18
N SER A 449 5.97 -40.08 17.48
CA SER A 449 4.89 -40.87 18.07
C SER A 449 4.07 -39.99 19.01
N THR A 450 3.11 -39.25 18.46
CA THR A 450 1.74 -39.02 18.99
C THR A 450 1.12 -37.80 18.31
N SER A 451 0.17 -38.01 17.38
CA SER A 451 -1.20 -37.49 17.44
C SER A 451 -1.92 -37.64 16.10
N ASP A 452 -2.90 -38.54 16.08
CA ASP A 452 -4.19 -38.50 15.40
C ASP A 452 -4.27 -38.26 13.87
N ASN A 453 -4.39 -39.39 13.17
CA ASN A 453 -5.52 -39.75 12.29
C ASN A 453 -6.41 -38.60 11.78
N ASN A 454 -5.96 -37.95 10.70
CA ASN A 454 -6.83 -37.36 9.66
C ASN A 454 -6.03 -37.07 8.36
N ARG A 455 -5.12 -37.98 7.97
CA ARG A 455 -4.60 -38.00 6.59
C ARG A 455 -5.56 -38.84 5.75
N SER A 456 -6.54 -38.19 5.15
CA SER A 456 -7.29 -38.75 4.04
C SER A 456 -6.33 -39.07 2.90
N ASP A 457 -6.51 -40.25 2.31
CA ASP A 457 -5.90 -40.70 1.05
C ASP A 457 -6.03 -39.61 -0.03
N ASP A 458 -4.94 -38.91 -0.33
CA ASP A 458 -4.71 -38.27 -1.63
C ASP A 458 -3.22 -38.36 -1.94
N SER A 459 -2.94 -38.92 -3.11
CA SER A 459 -1.62 -39.27 -3.61
C SER A 459 -0.89 -38.07 -4.21
N ASP A 460 -0.54 -37.08 -3.38
CA ASP A 460 0.43 -36.04 -3.70
C ASP A 460 1.51 -36.02 -2.61
N ASN A 461 2.66 -36.64 -2.89
CA ASN A 461 3.85 -36.63 -2.03
C ASN A 461 4.64 -35.31 -2.13
N THR A 462 4.00 -34.21 -2.55
CA THR A 462 4.66 -32.90 -2.68
C THR A 462 4.73 -32.21 -1.32
N PHE A 463 5.92 -31.70 -0.98
CA PHE A 463 6.09 -30.91 0.23
C PHE A 463 5.19 -29.67 0.18
N LYS A 464 4.44 -29.42 1.25
CA LYS A 464 3.59 -28.24 1.39
C LYS A 464 3.94 -27.50 2.67
N ALA A 465 4.52 -26.31 2.51
CA ALA A 465 4.84 -25.46 3.63
C ALA A 465 3.58 -24.97 4.34
N ASN A 466 3.64 -24.95 5.66
CA ASN A 466 2.59 -24.44 6.53
C ASN A 466 3.10 -23.31 7.43
N PHE A 467 3.78 -22.32 6.83
CA PHE A 467 4.45 -21.26 7.57
C PHE A 467 3.49 -20.47 8.45
N VAL A 468 2.32 -20.10 7.92
CA VAL A 468 1.41 -19.18 8.61
C VAL A 468 0.73 -19.83 9.81
N ASN A 469 0.34 -21.10 9.72
CA ASN A 469 -0.26 -21.79 10.87
C ASN A 469 0.78 -22.11 11.96
N ASN A 470 2.05 -22.29 11.56
CA ASN A 470 3.14 -22.56 12.50
C ASN A 470 3.76 -21.27 13.07
N LEU A 471 3.36 -20.07 12.60
CA LEU A 471 3.94 -18.78 13.05
C LEU A 471 3.88 -18.61 14.58
N ASP A 472 2.81 -19.09 15.23
CA ASP A 472 2.58 -18.89 16.67
C ASP A 472 3.54 -19.73 17.56
N THR A 473 4.13 -20.78 17.01
CA THR A 473 4.96 -21.76 17.74
C THR A 473 6.40 -21.74 17.23
N ILE A 474 7.30 -21.10 17.98
CA ILE A 474 8.72 -20.91 17.62
C ILE A 474 9.39 -22.18 17.08
N ASN A 475 9.21 -23.33 17.74
CA ASN A 475 9.86 -24.57 17.33
C ASN A 475 9.28 -25.17 16.04
N GLU A 476 7.97 -25.11 15.87
CA GLU A 476 7.32 -25.62 14.66
C GLU A 476 7.63 -24.71 13.47
N ALA A 477 7.60 -23.39 13.66
CA ALA A 477 8.01 -22.40 12.67
C ALA A 477 9.46 -22.63 12.22
N LEU A 478 10.41 -22.68 13.17
CA LEU A 478 11.84 -22.84 12.84
C LEU A 478 12.11 -24.18 12.16
N ARG A 479 11.44 -25.27 12.58
CA ARG A 479 11.55 -26.57 11.90
C ARG A 479 11.03 -26.48 10.47
N GLU A 480 9.86 -25.85 10.27
CA GLU A 480 9.25 -25.66 8.96
C GLU A 480 10.16 -24.85 8.02
N TYR A 481 10.74 -23.75 8.51
CA TYR A 481 11.69 -22.95 7.73
C TYR A 481 12.96 -23.72 7.39
N THR A 482 13.48 -24.51 8.34
CA THR A 482 14.68 -25.33 8.10
C THR A 482 14.43 -26.37 7.01
N LEU A 483 13.32 -27.10 7.08
CA LEU A 483 12.91 -28.06 6.05
C LEU A 483 12.72 -27.37 4.68
N ALA A 484 12.07 -26.20 4.67
CA ALA A 484 11.89 -25.43 3.45
C ALA A 484 13.23 -25.00 2.85
N LEU A 485 14.22 -24.56 3.64
CA LEU A 485 15.55 -24.18 3.15
C LEU A 485 16.35 -25.38 2.64
N GLU A 486 16.28 -26.52 3.32
CA GLU A 486 16.95 -27.76 2.90
C GLU A 486 16.45 -28.24 1.51
N LEU A 487 15.16 -28.04 1.21
CA LEU A 487 14.59 -28.31 -0.13
C LEU A 487 15.10 -27.38 -1.23
N LEU A 488 15.67 -26.22 -0.89
CA LEU A 488 16.16 -25.25 -1.88
C LEU A 488 17.62 -25.48 -2.28
N LEU A 489 18.31 -26.46 -1.69
CA LEU A 489 19.67 -26.79 -2.09
C LEU A 489 19.71 -27.20 -3.58
N MET A 490 20.68 -26.67 -4.33
CA MET A 490 20.83 -26.95 -5.76
C MET A 490 21.35 -28.37 -5.99
N SER A 491 20.80 -29.06 -6.98
CA SER A 491 21.24 -30.42 -7.33
C SER A 491 22.52 -30.39 -8.19
N GLU A 492 23.42 -31.35 -7.98
CA GLU A 492 24.63 -31.51 -8.80
C GLU A 492 24.34 -32.24 -10.13
N CYS A 493 23.35 -31.79 -10.90
CA CYS A 493 22.95 -32.46 -12.15
C CYS A 493 23.48 -31.76 -13.40
N SER A 494 23.99 -32.52 -14.37
CA SER A 494 24.53 -31.99 -15.63
C SER A 494 23.42 -31.58 -16.62
N VAL A 495 22.80 -30.43 -16.40
CA VAL A 495 21.74 -29.89 -17.26
C VAL A 495 22.20 -28.65 -18.05
N SER A 496 21.49 -28.32 -19.13
CA SER A 496 21.76 -27.15 -19.96
C SER A 496 21.69 -25.83 -19.17
N LYS A 497 22.49 -24.83 -19.58
CA LYS A 497 22.57 -23.51 -18.92
C LYS A 497 21.20 -22.83 -18.74
N LYS A 498 20.29 -22.98 -19.71
CA LYS A 498 18.95 -22.38 -19.66
C LYS A 498 18.09 -23.00 -18.54
N VAL A 499 18.12 -24.33 -18.43
CA VAL A 499 17.36 -25.04 -17.38
C VAL A 499 17.94 -24.72 -16.00
N ARG A 500 19.26 -24.58 -15.89
CA ARG A 500 19.90 -24.15 -14.65
C ARG A 500 19.54 -22.73 -14.22
N GLN A 501 19.42 -21.78 -15.16
CA GLN A 501 18.93 -20.43 -14.84
C GLN A 501 17.48 -20.49 -14.34
N GLU A 502 16.63 -21.30 -14.97
CA GLU A 502 15.23 -21.45 -14.55
C GLU A 502 15.12 -22.10 -13.15
N GLU A 503 15.91 -23.15 -12.87
CA GLU A 503 16.02 -23.75 -11.54
C GLU A 503 16.49 -22.72 -10.50
N TYR A 504 17.54 -21.96 -10.83
CA TYR A 504 18.08 -20.90 -9.97
C TYR A 504 17.01 -19.85 -9.65
N ASP A 505 16.31 -19.34 -10.67
CA ASP A 505 15.30 -18.30 -10.51
C ASP A 505 14.13 -18.78 -9.63
N ILE A 506 13.69 -20.04 -9.83
CA ILE A 506 12.60 -20.65 -9.06
C ILE A 506 13.03 -20.84 -7.60
N LYS A 507 14.18 -21.44 -7.34
CA LYS A 507 14.69 -21.65 -5.97
C LYS A 507 14.98 -20.34 -5.25
N LEU A 508 15.47 -19.32 -5.96
CA LEU A 508 15.67 -17.98 -5.41
C LEU A 508 14.33 -17.31 -5.03
N LYS A 509 13.28 -17.42 -5.87
CA LYS A 509 11.94 -16.96 -5.49
C LYS A 509 11.41 -17.66 -4.25
N CYS A 510 11.58 -18.98 -4.14
CA CYS A 510 11.21 -19.72 -2.94
C CYS A 510 11.99 -19.24 -1.71
N CYS A 511 13.30 -18.99 -1.84
CA CYS A 511 14.13 -18.46 -0.77
C CYS A 511 13.63 -17.09 -0.30
N ILE A 512 13.29 -16.19 -1.23
CA ILE A 512 12.69 -14.88 -0.92
C ILE A 512 11.38 -15.05 -0.15
N CYS A 513 10.52 -16.00 -0.52
CA CYS A 513 9.29 -16.28 0.25
C CYS A 513 9.60 -16.70 1.69
N VAL A 514 10.50 -17.66 1.89
CA VAL A 514 10.88 -18.14 3.24
C VAL A 514 11.43 -16.99 4.08
N LEU A 515 12.37 -16.21 3.53
CA LEU A 515 12.97 -15.06 4.22
C LEU A 515 11.95 -13.97 4.54
N THR A 516 11.01 -13.72 3.63
CA THR A 516 9.93 -12.76 3.83
C THR A 516 9.06 -13.17 5.01
N VAL A 517 8.59 -14.43 5.07
CA VAL A 517 7.77 -14.90 6.20
C VAL A 517 8.56 -14.87 7.50
N PHE A 518 9.84 -15.21 7.44
CA PHE A 518 10.73 -15.18 8.58
C PHE A 518 10.91 -13.77 9.18
N ASP A 519 10.93 -12.71 8.37
CA ASP A 519 10.96 -11.33 8.88
C ASP A 519 9.72 -11.00 9.75
N PHE A 520 8.55 -11.52 9.41
CA PHE A 520 7.34 -11.39 10.25
C PHE A 520 7.41 -12.26 11.51
N PHE A 521 7.94 -13.47 11.40
CA PHE A 521 8.21 -14.31 12.57
C PHE A 521 9.12 -13.58 13.59
N CYS A 522 10.15 -12.90 13.11
CA CYS A 522 10.99 -12.06 13.95
C CYS A 522 10.18 -10.93 14.62
N LEU A 523 9.35 -10.21 13.88
CA LEU A 523 8.51 -9.16 14.46
C LEU A 523 7.69 -9.68 15.66
N LEU A 524 7.12 -10.88 15.55
CA LEU A 524 6.27 -11.49 16.57
C LEU A 524 7.06 -12.04 17.76
N HIS A 525 8.22 -12.67 17.53
CA HIS A 525 8.89 -13.51 18.53
C HIS A 525 10.29 -13.02 18.97
N VAL A 526 10.79 -11.88 18.48
CA VAL A 526 12.14 -11.34 18.85
C VAL A 526 12.38 -11.24 20.36
N SER A 527 11.34 -10.99 21.17
CA SER A 527 11.46 -10.93 22.63
C SER A 527 11.55 -12.32 23.30
N GLN A 528 10.93 -13.34 22.70
CA GLN A 528 10.80 -14.71 23.20
C GLN A 528 11.90 -15.65 22.70
N LEU A 529 12.51 -15.34 21.55
CA LEU A 529 13.70 -16.02 21.01
C LEU A 529 14.91 -16.02 21.98
N LYS A 530 14.84 -15.24 23.06
CA LYS A 530 15.93 -15.03 24.02
C LYS A 530 16.13 -16.15 25.04
N VAL A 531 15.22 -17.12 25.20
CA VAL A 531 15.23 -17.95 26.43
C VAL A 531 15.28 -19.48 26.25
N GLU A 532 14.79 -20.12 25.17
CA GLU A 532 14.62 -21.59 25.24
C GLU A 532 15.09 -22.46 24.04
N ASN A 533 15.35 -21.93 22.84
CA ASN A 533 15.52 -22.79 21.64
C ASN A 533 16.76 -22.46 20.78
N LEU A 534 17.95 -22.50 21.39
CA LEU A 534 19.20 -22.14 20.71
C LEU A 534 19.59 -23.12 19.59
N HIS A 535 19.38 -24.42 19.79
CA HIS A 535 19.83 -25.46 18.84
C HIS A 535 19.08 -25.43 17.51
N THR A 536 17.74 -25.29 17.53
CA THR A 536 16.93 -25.19 16.31
C THR A 536 17.24 -23.92 15.53
N LEU A 537 17.51 -22.81 16.24
CA LEU A 537 17.93 -21.55 15.64
C LEU A 537 19.32 -21.66 15.00
N GLU A 538 20.28 -22.32 15.68
CA GLU A 538 21.61 -22.61 15.11
C GLU A 538 21.51 -23.45 13.85
N LYS A 539 20.70 -24.53 13.86
CA LYS A 539 20.44 -25.35 12.68
C LYS A 539 19.86 -24.54 11.53
N PHE A 540 18.86 -23.68 11.79
CA PHE A 540 18.30 -22.78 10.78
C PHE A 540 19.35 -21.84 10.18
N LEU A 541 20.22 -21.25 11.02
CA LEU A 541 21.29 -20.36 10.57
C LEU A 541 22.36 -21.10 9.76
N GLU A 542 22.67 -22.35 10.11
CA GLU A 542 23.57 -23.21 9.34
C GLU A 542 22.98 -23.56 7.97
N SER A 543 21.70 -23.95 7.91
CA SER A 543 21.01 -24.22 6.65
C SER A 543 20.96 -22.97 5.75
N LEU A 544 20.72 -21.79 6.31
CA LEU A 544 20.72 -20.53 5.56
C LEU A 544 22.12 -20.18 5.02
N LYS A 545 23.17 -20.36 5.80
CA LYS A 545 24.56 -20.13 5.35
C LYS A 545 24.96 -21.11 4.25
N SER A 546 24.66 -22.40 4.44
CA SER A 546 24.89 -23.43 3.44
C SER A 546 24.18 -23.11 2.13
N LEU A 547 22.93 -22.64 2.21
CA LEU A 547 22.18 -22.19 1.04
C LEU A 547 22.86 -20.99 0.36
N ALA A 548 23.30 -19.99 1.12
CA ALA A 548 24.01 -18.82 0.58
C ALA A 548 25.27 -19.22 -0.20
N GLU A 549 26.11 -20.07 0.40
CA GLU A 549 27.32 -20.59 -0.22
C GLU A 549 27.01 -21.39 -1.49
N ASN A 550 25.94 -22.19 -1.47
CA ASN A 550 25.48 -22.97 -2.62
C ASN A 550 25.01 -22.08 -3.79
N PHE A 551 24.26 -21.01 -3.51
CA PHE A 551 23.85 -20.03 -4.51
C PHE A 551 25.05 -19.27 -5.11
N ASP A 552 26.01 -18.84 -4.28
CA ASP A 552 27.20 -18.14 -4.73
C ASP A 552 28.09 -19.02 -5.62
N GLN A 553 28.30 -20.26 -5.21
CA GLN A 553 29.05 -21.24 -6.00
C GLN A 553 28.38 -21.48 -7.37
N PHE A 554 27.06 -21.63 -7.39
CA PHE A 554 26.31 -21.86 -8.63
C PHE A 554 26.39 -20.66 -9.59
N CYS A 555 26.31 -19.44 -9.07
CA CYS A 555 26.51 -18.23 -9.88
C CYS A 555 27.89 -18.21 -10.56
N ILE A 556 28.94 -18.53 -9.81
CA ILE A 556 30.33 -18.57 -10.30
C ILE A 556 30.48 -19.65 -11.37
N GLU A 557 29.99 -20.87 -11.10
CA GLU A 557 30.14 -22.02 -12.00
C GLU A 557 29.44 -21.84 -13.35
N TYR A 558 28.26 -21.23 -13.38
CA TYR A 558 27.47 -21.12 -14.61
C TYR A 558 27.53 -19.76 -15.30
N SER A 559 28.31 -18.81 -14.76
CA SER A 559 28.40 -17.43 -15.26
C SER A 559 26.99 -16.86 -15.49
N LEU A 560 26.15 -16.97 -14.46
CA LEU A 560 24.85 -16.31 -14.42
C LEU A 560 25.09 -14.80 -14.25
N GLY A 561 24.22 -13.96 -14.83
CA GLY A 561 24.44 -12.50 -14.85
C GLY A 561 24.46 -11.87 -13.45
N PRO A 562 24.99 -10.64 -13.29
CA PRO A 562 25.00 -9.96 -12.01
C PRO A 562 23.60 -9.43 -11.71
N ASP A 563 22.79 -10.21 -10.99
CA ASP A 563 21.76 -9.77 -10.02
C ASP A 563 20.95 -11.02 -9.58
N PRO A 564 20.78 -11.29 -8.26
CA PRO A 564 20.95 -10.41 -7.12
C PRO A 564 21.92 -11.02 -6.07
N HIS A 565 23.20 -10.66 -6.17
CA HIS A 565 24.25 -11.16 -5.29
C HIS A 565 24.12 -10.70 -3.82
N ASP A 566 23.25 -9.72 -3.55
CA ASP A 566 23.19 -9.09 -2.24
C ASP A 566 22.04 -9.62 -1.35
N ILE A 567 21.11 -10.45 -1.84
CA ILE A 567 19.93 -10.83 -1.03
C ILE A 567 20.32 -11.77 0.10
N ILE A 568 20.79 -12.97 -0.25
CA ILE A 568 21.07 -14.01 0.74
C ILE A 568 22.24 -13.57 1.65
N PRO A 569 23.33 -12.98 1.14
CA PRO A 569 24.40 -12.45 1.99
C PRO A 569 23.93 -11.36 2.97
N ASN A 570 23.09 -10.41 2.53
CA ASN A 570 22.56 -9.38 3.45
C ASN A 570 21.70 -9.98 4.56
N PHE A 571 20.91 -11.02 4.27
CA PHE A 571 20.12 -11.72 5.28
C PHE A 571 21.02 -12.51 6.23
N VAL A 572 22.04 -13.22 5.72
CA VAL A 572 23.04 -13.92 6.54
C VAL A 572 23.76 -12.94 7.48
N ASP A 573 24.14 -11.76 7.00
CA ASP A 573 24.78 -10.72 7.80
C ASP A 573 23.84 -10.12 8.86
N LYS A 574 22.60 -9.79 8.48
CA LYS A 574 21.53 -9.34 9.39
C LYS A 574 21.31 -10.37 10.50
N PHE A 575 21.31 -11.66 10.17
CA PHE A 575 21.14 -12.74 11.13
C PHE A 575 22.37 -13.02 11.98
N SER A 576 23.58 -12.94 11.42
CA SER A 576 24.82 -13.02 12.18
C SER A 576 24.89 -11.92 13.24
N ALA A 577 24.41 -10.70 12.90
CA ALA A 577 24.28 -9.61 13.85
C ALA A 577 23.23 -9.89 14.95
N MET A 578 22.06 -10.44 14.60
CA MET A 578 21.05 -10.85 15.59
C MET A 578 21.53 -11.99 16.49
N GLY A 579 22.20 -13.00 15.95
CA GLY A 579 22.79 -14.11 16.70
C GLY A 579 23.87 -13.64 17.67
N LYS A 580 24.73 -12.70 17.25
CA LYS A 580 25.69 -12.02 18.15
C LYS A 580 24.99 -11.24 19.25
N LEU A 581 23.86 -10.59 18.94
CA LEU A 581 23.07 -9.83 19.91
C LEU A 581 22.39 -10.76 20.94
N ILE A 582 21.90 -11.92 20.51
CA ILE A 582 21.36 -12.98 21.37
C ILE A 582 22.47 -13.58 22.25
N HIS A 583 23.65 -13.83 21.68
CA HIS A 583 24.81 -14.35 22.41
C HIS A 583 25.33 -13.35 23.46
N ASN A 584 25.39 -12.05 23.14
CA ASN A 584 25.83 -11.02 24.08
C ASN A 584 24.83 -10.82 25.24
N LEU A 585 23.52 -10.91 24.96
CA LEU A 585 22.49 -10.88 26.01
C LEU A 585 22.54 -12.09 26.95
N ARG A 586 23.16 -13.20 26.51
CA ARG A 586 23.43 -14.39 27.31
C ARG A 586 24.54 -14.17 28.35
N GLN A 587 25.51 -13.31 28.03
CA GLN A 587 26.65 -12.99 28.90
C GLN A 587 26.29 -11.96 29.99
N ASP A 588 25.30 -11.10 29.75
CA ASP A 588 24.82 -10.12 30.74
C ASP A 588 23.83 -10.72 31.77
N GLN A 589 23.40 -11.99 31.59
CA GLN A 589 22.52 -12.72 32.51
C GLN A 589 23.23 -13.84 33.30
N SER A 590 24.51 -14.10 33.02
CA SER A 590 25.41 -15.00 33.77
C SER A 590 26.34 -14.20 34.67
#